data_AF-A0A3D5HYT3-F1
#
_entry.id   AF-A0A3D5HYT3-F1
#
_cell.length_a   1.000
_cell.length_b   1.000
_cell.length_c   1.000
_cell.angle_alpha   90.00
_cell.angle_beta   90.00
_cell.angle_gamma   90.00
#
_symmetry.space_group_name_H-M   'P 1'
#
loop_
_entity.id
_entity.type
_entity.pdbx_description
1 polymer ?
#
loop_
_entity_poly.entity_id
_entity_poly.type
_entity_poly.pdbx_seq_one_letter_code
_entity_poly.pdbx_strand_id
1 'polypeptide(L)'
;MTSSSGAILREPRLRINRHRRLCLSITAVLVGLSVLGLVLSWLSPIKAPLKPGLDFTGGTSIQVERNCGDRCAELTVKQVQDALPAAAVVQLL
;
A
#
# COMPACT_ATOMS: atom_id res chain seq x y z
N MET A 1 44.38 16.47 -16.13
CA MET A 1 43.20 16.59 -15.24
C MET A 1 42.33 15.36 -15.42
N THR A 2 42.47 14.34 -14.57
CA THR A 2 41.49 13.25 -14.43
C THR A 2 41.48 12.84 -12.96
N SER A 3 40.47 13.30 -12.24
CA SER A 3 40.25 13.02 -10.82
C SER A 3 39.78 11.57 -10.66
N SER A 4 40.67 10.69 -10.21
CA SER A 4 40.33 9.31 -9.84
C SER A 4 39.74 9.32 -8.43
N SER A 5 38.43 9.51 -8.33
CA SER A 5 37.69 9.37 -7.07
C SER A 5 37.72 7.90 -6.63
N GLY A 6 38.69 7.56 -5.78
CA GLY A 6 38.81 6.26 -5.14
C GLY A 6 37.66 6.04 -4.16
N ALA A 7 36.58 5.44 -4.64
CA ALA A 7 35.57 4.86 -3.75
C ALA A 7 36.21 3.69 -3.01
N ILE A 8 36.49 3.86 -1.71
CA ILE A 8 36.85 2.79 -0.79
C ILE A 8 35.68 1.81 -0.75
N LEU A 9 35.73 0.76 -1.56
CA LEU A 9 34.74 -0.32 -1.51
C LEU A 9 35.02 -1.15 -0.27
N ARG A 10 34.25 -0.88 0.79
CA ARG A 10 34.28 -1.64 2.04
C ARG A 10 33.90 -3.09 1.75
N GLU A 11 34.76 -4.03 2.14
CA GLU A 11 34.50 -5.44 1.92
C GLU A 11 33.19 -5.87 2.62
N PRO A 12 32.25 -6.50 1.90
CA PRO A 12 31.01 -6.96 2.50
C PRO A 12 31.32 -8.07 3.50
N ARG A 13 31.04 -7.81 4.79
CA ARG A 13 31.28 -8.77 5.88
C ARG A 13 30.41 -10.03 5.80
N LEU A 14 29.34 -9.97 5.02
CA LEU A 14 28.40 -11.08 4.83
C LEU A 14 28.71 -11.80 3.51
N ARG A 15 29.10 -13.08 3.61
CA ARG A 15 29.37 -13.94 2.45
C ARG A 15 28.07 -14.46 1.85
N ILE A 16 27.27 -13.56 1.26
CA ILE A 16 25.94 -13.84 0.70
C ILE A 16 25.95 -14.99 -0.33
N ASN A 17 27.02 -15.08 -1.14
CA ASN A 17 27.14 -16.11 -2.18
C ASN A 17 27.39 -17.51 -1.59
N ARG A 18 28.05 -17.60 -0.42
CA ARG A 18 28.30 -18.88 0.27
C ARG A 18 27.00 -19.47 0.83
N HIS A 19 26.10 -18.62 1.32
CA HIS A 19 24.81 -19.02 1.87
C HIS A 19 23.63 -18.75 0.92
N ARG A 20 23.90 -18.64 -0.38
CA ARG A 20 22.90 -18.28 -1.39
C ARG A 20 21.64 -19.14 -1.34
N ARG A 21 21.78 -20.46 -1.16
CA ARG A 21 20.63 -21.38 -1.07
C ARG A 21 19.77 -21.10 0.16
N LEU A 22 20.39 -20.78 1.29
CA LEU A 22 19.69 -20.47 2.54
C LEU A 22 18.97 -19.11 2.45
N CYS A 23 19.63 -18.09 1.87
CA CYS A 23 18.97 -16.81 1.62
C CYS A 23 17.77 -16.97 0.67
N LEU A 24 17.93 -17.72 -0.42
CA LEU A 24 16.85 -18.00 -1.37
C LEU A 24 15.70 -18.78 -0.72
N SER A 25 15.99 -19.77 0.12
CA SER A 25 14.94 -20.53 0.81
C SER A 25 14.15 -19.65 1.78
N ILE A 26 14.82 -18.78 2.55
CA ILE A 26 14.14 -17.85 3.45
C ILE A 26 13.23 -16.90 2.66
N THR A 27 13.73 -16.30 1.57
CA THR A 27 12.91 -15.44 0.72
C THR A 27 11.74 -16.19 0.11
N ALA A 28 11.95 -17.41 -0.39
CA ALA A 28 10.88 -18.23 -0.94
C ALA A 28 9.81 -18.55 0.10
N VAL A 29 10.19 -18.87 1.34
CA VAL A 29 9.26 -19.09 2.45
C VAL A 29 8.46 -17.83 2.77
N LEU A 30 9.11 -16.66 2.87
CA LEU A 30 8.42 -15.39 3.15
C LEU A 30 7.43 -15.00 2.05
N VAL A 31 7.81 -15.18 0.78
CA VAL A 31 6.92 -14.98 -0.37
C VAL A 31 5.76 -15.97 -0.30
N GLY A 32 6.03 -17.24 -0.01
CA GLY A 32 5.01 -18.27 0.15
C GLY A 32 3.99 -17.93 1.24
N LEU A 33 4.45 -17.46 2.42
CA LEU A 33 3.57 -17.01 3.50
C LEU A 33 2.72 -15.79 3.09
N SER A 34 3.29 -14.87 2.32
CA SER A 34 2.58 -13.68 1.82
C SER A 34 1.46 -14.08 0.85
N VAL A 35 1.75 -14.97 -0.10
CA VAL A 35 0.75 -15.50 -1.04
C VAL A 35 -0.32 -16.30 -0.31
N LEU A 36 0.07 -17.11 0.68
CA LEU A 36 -0.88 -17.87 1.50
C LEU A 36 -1.83 -16.93 2.25
N GLY A 37 -1.31 -15.86 2.87
CA GLY A 37 -2.13 -14.84 3.53
C GLY A 37 -3.11 -14.17 2.56
N LEU A 38 -2.67 -13.86 1.35
CA LEU A 38 -3.51 -13.30 0.28
C LEU A 38 -4.64 -14.26 -0.12
N VAL A 39 -4.32 -15.54 -0.35
CA VAL A 39 -5.31 -16.58 -0.69
C VAL A 39 -6.31 -16.77 0.44
N LEU A 40 -5.86 -16.87 1.70
CA LEU A 40 -6.74 -17.01 2.85
C LEU A 40 -7.66 -15.79 3.03
N SER A 41 -7.15 -14.58 2.81
CA SER A 41 -7.94 -13.34 2.83
C SER A 41 -8.98 -13.28 1.71
N TRP A 42 -8.75 -14.00 0.62
CA TRP A 42 -9.68 -14.09 -0.51
C TRP A 42 -10.78 -15.14 -0.27
N LEU A 43 -10.44 -16.28 0.33
CA LEU A 43 -11.37 -17.40 0.53
C LEU A 43 -12.17 -17.31 1.84
N SER A 44 -11.65 -16.63 2.86
CA SER A 44 -12.26 -16.58 4.19
C SER A 44 -13.15 -15.34 4.35
N PRO A 45 -14.20 -15.37 5.20
CA PRO A 45 -15.05 -14.20 5.50
C PRO A 45 -14.34 -13.21 6.45
N ILE A 46 -13.04 -12.99 6.25
CA ILE A 46 -12.34 -11.90 6.93
C ILE A 46 -12.94 -10.64 6.32
N LYS A 47 -13.49 -9.74 7.14
CA LYS A 47 -14.14 -8.50 6.69
C LYS A 47 -13.19 -7.47 6.05
N ALA A 48 -12.04 -7.93 5.58
CA ALA A 48 -11.09 -7.21 4.75
C ALA A 48 -10.83 -8.01 3.45
N PRO A 49 -11.87 -8.33 2.66
CA PRO A 49 -11.63 -8.85 1.31
C PRO A 49 -10.77 -7.80 0.61
N LEU A 50 -9.74 -8.25 -0.12
CA LEU A 50 -8.93 -7.40 -0.98
C LEU A 50 -9.86 -6.84 -2.06
N LYS A 51 -10.58 -5.76 -1.75
CA LYS A 51 -11.45 -5.07 -2.69
C LYS A 51 -10.53 -4.47 -3.74
N PRO A 52 -10.49 -5.01 -4.97
CA PRO A 52 -9.77 -4.37 -6.05
C PRO A 52 -10.33 -2.95 -6.17
N GLY A 53 -9.45 -1.98 -6.45
CA GLY A 53 -9.85 -0.58 -6.53
C GLY A 53 -11.04 -0.35 -7.47
N LEU A 54 -11.61 0.84 -7.40
CA LEU A 54 -12.72 1.27 -8.26
C LEU A 54 -12.49 0.91 -9.75
N ASP A 55 -11.23 1.05 -10.17
CA ASP A 55 -10.77 0.81 -11.55
C ASP A 55 -10.87 -0.66 -12.00
N PHE A 56 -11.01 -1.60 -11.06
CA PHE A 56 -11.00 -3.04 -11.37
C PHE A 56 -12.33 -3.75 -11.05
N THR A 57 -13.11 -3.24 -10.10
CA THR A 57 -14.43 -3.81 -9.76
C THR A 57 -15.59 -3.11 -10.44
N GLY A 58 -15.37 -1.91 -10.96
CA GLY A 58 -16.46 -1.01 -11.35
C GLY A 58 -17.12 -0.44 -10.09
N GLY A 59 -17.06 0.87 -9.94
CA GLY A 59 -17.67 1.59 -8.84
C GLY A 59 -17.90 3.05 -9.22
N THR A 60 -18.62 3.77 -8.38
CA THR A 60 -18.83 5.22 -8.56
C THR A 60 -17.89 5.98 -7.63
N SER A 61 -16.97 6.76 -8.21
CA SER A 61 -16.18 7.74 -7.45
C SER A 61 -16.87 9.08 -7.54
N ILE A 62 -17.10 9.71 -6.39
CA ILE A 62 -17.71 11.03 -6.28
C ILE A 62 -16.63 11.95 -5.73
N GLN A 63 -16.14 12.86 -6.56
CA GLN A 63 -15.28 13.94 -6.11
C GLN A 63 -16.16 15.12 -5.69
N VAL A 64 -16.01 15.54 -4.44
CA VAL A 64 -16.77 16.65 -3.87
C VAL A 64 -15.80 17.78 -3.58
N GLU A 65 -15.88 18.84 -4.37
CA GLU A 65 -15.16 20.08 -4.10
C GLU A 65 -16.04 21.01 -3.27
N ARG A 66 -15.42 21.73 -2.33
CA ARG A 66 -16.13 22.72 -1.52
C ARG A 66 -16.14 24.04 -2.27
N ASN A 67 -17.34 24.54 -2.60
CA ASN A 67 -17.49 25.92 -3.03
C ASN A 67 -17.64 26.82 -1.80
N CYS A 68 -16.51 27.33 -1.31
CA CYS A 68 -16.47 28.31 -0.24
C CYS A 68 -16.10 29.69 -0.79
N GLY A 69 -16.79 30.74 -0.30
CA GLY A 69 -16.35 32.13 -0.46
C GLY A 69 -15.22 32.47 0.52
N ASP A 70 -15.26 33.65 1.13
CA ASP A 70 -14.15 34.16 1.95
C ASP A 70 -13.86 33.40 3.26
N ARG A 71 -14.82 32.62 3.78
CA ARG A 71 -14.65 31.83 5.01
C ARG A 71 -15.24 30.44 4.83
N CYS A 72 -14.40 29.44 5.03
CA CYS A 72 -14.78 28.03 4.92
C CYS A 72 -14.71 27.42 6.33
N ALA A 73 -15.84 26.94 6.84
CA ALA A 73 -15.87 26.27 8.14
C ALA A 73 -15.07 24.95 8.09
N GLU A 74 -14.58 24.51 9.25
CA GLU A 74 -13.92 23.23 9.39
C GLU A 74 -14.94 22.11 9.15
N LEU A 75 -14.69 21.26 8.14
CA LEU A 75 -15.57 20.18 7.74
C LEU A 75 -14.94 18.85 8.14
N THR A 76 -15.63 18.06 8.97
CA THR A 76 -15.11 16.78 9.45
C THR A 76 -15.59 15.63 8.56
N VAL A 77 -14.75 14.61 8.36
CA VAL A 77 -15.07 13.39 7.58
C VAL A 77 -16.45 12.82 7.95
N LYS A 78 -16.79 12.81 9.25
CA LYS A 78 -18.07 12.30 9.76
C LYS A 78 -19.28 13.02 9.18
N GLN A 79 -19.24 14.35 9.07
CA GLN A 79 -20.35 15.14 8.55
C GLN A 79 -20.61 14.84 7.08
N VAL A 80 -19.54 14.59 6.31
CA VAL A 80 -19.64 14.19 4.90
C VAL A 80 -20.14 12.76 4.78
N GLN A 81 -19.68 11.88 5.67
CA GLN A 81 -20.09 10.48 5.71
C GLN A 81 -21.58 10.30 6.06
N ASP A 82 -22.13 11.13 6.96
CA ASP A 82 -23.54 11.11 7.35
C ASP A 82 -24.49 11.58 6.23
N ALA A 83 -24.01 12.44 5.33
CA ALA A 83 -24.77 12.94 4.18
C ALA A 83 -24.74 11.99 2.96
N LEU A 84 -23.83 11.02 2.94
CA LEU A 84 -23.60 10.08 1.84
C LEU A 84 -24.21 8.71 2.14
N PRO A 85 -24.46 7.87 1.11
CA PRO A 85 -24.96 6.51 1.31
C PRO A 85 -24.04 5.72 2.24
N ALA A 86 -24.60 4.86 3.11
CA ALA A 86 -23.86 4.12 4.14
C ALA A 86 -22.73 3.21 3.60
N ALA A 87 -22.72 2.91 2.29
CA ALA A 87 -21.67 2.13 1.63
C ALA A 87 -20.49 2.97 1.11
N ALA A 88 -20.59 4.31 1.13
CA ALA A 88 -19.54 5.20 0.66
C ALA A 88 -18.35 5.19 1.64
N VAL A 89 -17.13 5.24 1.11
CA VAL A 89 -15.91 5.43 1.90
C VAL A 89 -15.42 6.85 1.63
N VAL A 90 -15.40 7.70 2.65
CA VAL A 90 -14.94 9.09 2.51
C VAL A 90 -13.44 9.18 2.82
N GLN A 91 -12.67 9.73 1.89
CA GLN A 91 -11.28 10.13 2.10
C GLN A 91 -11.15 11.63 1.83
N LEU A 92 -10.63 12.37 2.81
CA LEU A 92 -10.20 13.75 2.60
C LEU A 92 -8.78 13.70 2.03
N LEU A 93 -8.60 14.24 0.83
CA LEU A 93 -7.31 14.51 0.21
C LEU A 93 -6.86 15.93 0.57
#